data_AF-A0AAT9QGQ7-F1
#
_entry.id   AF-A0AAT9QGQ7-F1
#
_cell.length_a   1.000
_cell.length_b   1.000
_cell.length_c   1.000
_cell.angle_alpha   90.00
_cell.angle_beta   90.00
_cell.angle_gamma   90.00
#
_symmetry.space_group_name_H-M   'P 1'
#
loop_
_entity.id
_entity.type
_entity.pdbx_description
1 polymer ?
#
loop_
_entity_poly.entity_id
_entity_poly.type
_entity_poly.pdbx_seq_one_letter_code
_entity_poly.pdbx_strand_id
1 'polypeptide(L)'
;MSDEWSHDNPAWQETLDLARKYGWSSKKNSDHGGMHLMCPGKVHEFPVYMTGRSTENVARSKRRTIRNCEHQNIAEPLDQVEIHLGKAQKLIRSAELLTDRVEAENSMEHAVQMLGLAEENLAQADEVFDAAVEKLEQAEDALSAIPPDEVTEGASKLAGEASSHVRTARLALRDLPPGNERVKALRERTESLRERVLALQARLPR
;
A
#
# COMPACT_ATOMS: atom_id res chain seq x y z
N MET A 1 -24.17 20.29 -59.88
CA MET A 1 -24.58 18.87 -59.81
C MET A 1 -25.07 18.63 -58.40
N SER A 2 -26.36 18.39 -58.20
CA SER A 2 -26.95 18.20 -56.88
C SER A 2 -26.45 16.89 -56.27
N ASP A 3 -25.83 16.95 -55.09
CA ASP A 3 -25.36 15.78 -54.36
C ASP A 3 -26.56 14.86 -54.10
N GLU A 4 -26.46 13.63 -54.60
CA GLU A 4 -27.54 12.63 -54.55
C GLU A 4 -27.91 12.22 -53.12
N TRP A 5 -27.09 12.62 -52.13
CA TRP A 5 -27.26 12.33 -50.70
C TRP A 5 -27.69 13.54 -49.88
N SER A 6 -28.25 14.58 -50.50
CA SER A 6 -28.70 15.79 -49.81
C SER A 6 -30.22 15.83 -49.62
N HIS A 7 -30.66 16.34 -48.45
CA HIS A 7 -32.06 16.53 -48.11
C HIS A 7 -32.26 17.77 -47.22
N ASP A 8 -33.26 18.61 -47.53
CA ASP A 8 -33.51 19.88 -46.83
C ASP A 8 -33.96 19.70 -45.37
N ASN A 9 -34.65 18.60 -45.06
CA ASN A 9 -34.96 18.20 -43.68
C ASN A 9 -33.73 17.59 -42.97
N PRO A 10 -33.23 18.17 -41.86
CA PRO A 10 -32.07 17.67 -41.12
C PRO A 10 -32.22 16.24 -40.62
N ALA A 11 -33.44 15.83 -40.25
CA ALA A 11 -33.68 14.48 -39.75
C ALA A 11 -33.45 13.43 -40.85
N TRP A 12 -33.78 13.75 -42.09
CA TRP A 12 -33.48 12.90 -43.24
C TRP A 12 -32.01 12.99 -43.63
N GLN A 13 -31.38 14.17 -43.57
CA GLN A 13 -29.94 14.30 -43.83
C GLN A 13 -29.11 13.40 -42.90
N GLU A 14 -29.36 13.44 -41.59
CA GLU A 14 -28.68 12.55 -40.63
C GLU A 14 -28.95 11.06 -40.93
N THR A 15 -30.09 10.72 -41.52
CA THR A 15 -30.44 9.34 -41.90
C THR A 15 -29.68 8.92 -43.16
N LEU A 16 -29.52 9.83 -44.12
CA LEU A 16 -28.72 9.64 -45.33
C LEU A 16 -27.23 9.50 -45.00
N ASP A 17 -26.69 10.36 -44.13
CA ASP A 17 -25.31 10.28 -43.67
C ASP A 17 -25.02 8.94 -42.98
N LEU A 18 -25.96 8.47 -42.15
CA LEU A 18 -25.89 7.18 -41.48
C LEU A 18 -25.96 6.01 -42.48
N ALA A 19 -26.87 6.06 -43.45
CA ALA A 19 -27.00 5.06 -44.49
C ALA A 19 -25.70 4.94 -45.30
N ARG A 20 -25.12 6.09 -45.70
CA ARG A 20 -23.84 6.18 -46.41
C ARG A 20 -22.70 5.59 -45.58
N LYS A 21 -22.62 5.93 -44.29
CA LYS A 21 -21.62 5.39 -43.35
C LYS A 21 -21.66 3.86 -43.26
N TYR A 22 -22.84 3.26 -43.37
CA TYR A 22 -23.05 1.82 -43.28
C TYR A 22 -23.10 1.12 -44.66
N GLY A 23 -22.72 1.83 -45.73
CA GLY A 23 -22.61 1.30 -47.08
C GLY A 23 -23.92 1.08 -47.82
N TRP A 24 -25.05 1.62 -47.34
CA TRP A 24 -26.31 1.57 -48.06
C TRP A 24 -26.22 2.38 -49.37
N SER A 25 -26.97 1.95 -50.39
CA SER A 25 -27.03 2.65 -51.68
C SER A 25 -28.32 3.45 -51.81
N SER A 26 -28.28 4.53 -52.59
CA SER A 26 -29.44 5.34 -52.95
C SER A 26 -29.82 5.12 -54.42
N LYS A 27 -31.12 5.13 -54.71
CA LYS A 27 -31.67 5.12 -56.07
C LYS A 27 -32.77 6.17 -56.18
N LYS A 28 -32.68 7.07 -57.16
CA LYS A 28 -33.78 8.01 -57.47
C LYS A 28 -34.97 7.27 -58.08
N ASN A 29 -36.16 7.54 -57.58
CA ASN A 29 -37.40 7.00 -58.10
C ASN A 29 -38.02 8.01 -59.09
N SER A 30 -38.44 7.55 -60.27
CA SER A 30 -38.88 8.40 -61.39
C SER A 30 -40.25 9.03 -61.18
N ASP A 31 -41.11 8.41 -60.35
CA ASP A 31 -42.56 8.69 -60.44
C ASP A 31 -43.03 9.76 -59.45
N HIS A 32 -42.27 10.06 -58.39
CA HIS A 32 -42.63 11.08 -57.39
C HIS A 32 -41.44 11.89 -56.84
N GLY A 33 -40.29 11.90 -57.52
CA GLY A 33 -39.10 12.67 -57.13
C GLY A 33 -38.42 12.22 -55.83
N GLY A 34 -38.84 11.10 -55.25
CA GLY A 34 -38.30 10.54 -54.01
C GLY A 34 -37.03 9.68 -54.24
N MET A 35 -36.19 9.58 -53.22
CA MET A 35 -35.02 8.70 -53.21
C MET A 35 -35.39 7.38 -52.49
N HIS A 36 -34.82 6.25 -52.87
CA HIS A 36 -34.92 4.99 -52.13
C HIS A 36 -33.56 4.61 -51.58
N LEU A 37 -33.53 4.21 -50.31
CA LEU A 37 -32.35 3.61 -49.69
C LEU A 37 -32.47 2.10 -49.73
N MET A 38 -31.39 1.43 -50.06
CA MET A 38 -31.29 -0.03 -50.15
C MET A 38 -30.05 -0.50 -49.38
N CYS A 39 -30.22 -1.53 -48.55
CA CYS A 39 -29.09 -2.11 -47.84
C CYS A 39 -28.15 -2.88 -48.79
N PRO A 40 -26.88 -3.11 -48.42
CA PRO A 40 -25.92 -3.82 -49.30
C PRO A 40 -26.39 -5.23 -49.73
N GLY A 41 -27.10 -5.95 -48.84
CA GLY A 41 -27.69 -7.25 -49.13
C GLY A 41 -28.97 -7.19 -49.99
N LYS A 42 -29.48 -5.99 -50.32
CA LYS A 42 -30.71 -5.74 -51.09
C LYS A 42 -31.99 -6.34 -50.48
N VAL A 43 -31.99 -6.65 -49.18
CA VAL A 43 -33.14 -7.21 -48.45
C VAL A 43 -34.04 -6.12 -47.86
N HIS A 44 -33.43 -5.10 -47.28
CA HIS A 44 -34.14 -3.96 -46.71
C HIS A 44 -34.07 -2.76 -47.66
N GLU A 45 -35.22 -2.19 -47.99
CA GLU A 45 -35.31 -0.93 -48.71
C GLU A 45 -36.47 -0.08 -48.17
N PHE A 46 -36.36 1.25 -48.34
CA PHE A 46 -37.46 2.15 -48.03
C PHE A 46 -37.31 3.48 -48.77
N PRO A 47 -38.43 4.17 -49.05
CA PRO A 47 -38.43 5.50 -49.62
C PRO A 47 -37.96 6.56 -48.60
N VAL A 48 -37.29 7.58 -49.13
CA VAL A 48 -36.96 8.86 -48.50
C VAL A 48 -37.91 9.89 -49.09
N TYR A 49 -38.73 10.48 -48.23
CA TYR A 49 -39.79 11.40 -48.63
C TYR A 49 -39.29 12.84 -48.71
N MET A 50 -39.14 13.35 -49.94
CA MET A 50 -38.69 14.72 -50.21
C MET A 50 -39.74 15.79 -49.87
N THR A 51 -41.03 15.42 -49.85
CA THR A 51 -42.15 16.33 -49.61
C THR A 51 -43.08 15.78 -48.52
N GLY A 52 -43.54 16.63 -47.60
CA GLY A 52 -44.49 16.26 -46.54
C GLY A 52 -44.23 16.96 -45.20
N ARG A 53 -45.30 17.34 -44.48
CA ARG A 53 -45.20 17.82 -43.09
C ARG A 53 -45.13 16.60 -42.15
N SER A 54 -44.20 16.61 -41.19
CA SER A 54 -44.02 15.57 -40.14
C SER A 54 -43.36 14.23 -40.56
N THR A 55 -42.42 14.22 -41.51
CA THR A 55 -41.67 13.00 -41.88
C THR A 55 -40.46 12.71 -40.98
N GLU A 56 -40.17 13.56 -39.99
CA GLU A 56 -39.02 13.43 -39.09
C GLU A 56 -39.04 12.15 -38.25
N ASN A 57 -40.21 11.77 -37.74
CA ASN A 57 -40.37 10.55 -36.95
C ASN A 57 -40.10 9.29 -37.79
N VAL A 58 -40.47 9.34 -39.07
CA VAL A 58 -40.16 8.27 -40.02
C VAL A 58 -38.66 8.20 -40.25
N ALA A 59 -38.00 9.32 -40.52
CA ALA A 59 -36.54 9.39 -40.68
C ALA A 59 -35.82 8.80 -39.47
N ARG A 60 -36.17 9.24 -38.25
CA ARG A 60 -35.60 8.72 -37.00
C ARG A 60 -35.83 7.22 -36.82
N SER A 61 -37.02 6.73 -37.13
CA SER A 61 -37.33 5.29 -37.09
C SER A 61 -36.45 4.50 -38.07
N LYS A 62 -36.27 5.00 -39.30
CA LYS A 62 -35.44 4.36 -40.32
C LYS A 62 -33.95 4.32 -39.96
N ARG A 63 -33.44 5.25 -39.15
CA ARG A 63 -32.08 5.14 -38.58
C ARG A 63 -31.88 3.87 -37.77
N ARG A 64 -32.90 3.44 -37.02
CA ARG A 64 -32.84 2.17 -36.27
C ARG A 64 -32.74 0.98 -37.21
N THR A 65 -33.51 0.98 -38.30
CA THR A 65 -33.41 -0.03 -39.35
C THR A 65 -32.03 -0.07 -40.00
N ILE A 66 -31.46 1.11 -40.30
CA ILE A 66 -30.10 1.21 -40.85
C ILE A 66 -29.10 0.59 -39.87
N ARG A 67 -29.10 1.01 -38.59
CA ARG A 67 -28.17 0.54 -37.55
C ARG A 67 -28.29 -0.94 -37.20
N ASN A 68 -29.47 -1.52 -37.36
CA ASN A 68 -29.73 -2.92 -37.02
C ASN A 68 -29.64 -3.86 -38.22
N CYS A 69 -29.35 -3.35 -39.41
CA CYS A 69 -29.21 -4.18 -40.60
C CYS A 69 -27.93 -5.03 -40.49
N GLU A 70 -28.05 -6.33 -40.70
CA GLU A 70 -26.91 -7.26 -40.64
C GLU A 70 -26.01 -7.17 -41.87
N HIS A 71 -26.51 -6.59 -42.96
CA HIS A 71 -25.79 -6.46 -44.23
C HIS A 71 -24.91 -5.22 -44.32
N GLN A 72 -24.66 -4.51 -43.22
CA GLN A 72 -23.86 -3.29 -43.26
C GLN A 72 -22.41 -3.59 -43.66
N ASN A 73 -21.81 -2.68 -44.43
CA ASN A 73 -20.38 -2.72 -44.67
C ASN A 73 -19.67 -1.90 -43.59
N ILE A 74 -19.23 -2.58 -42.52
CA ILE A 74 -18.53 -1.95 -41.37
C ILE A 74 -17.03 -2.27 -41.30
N ALA A 75 -16.46 -2.88 -42.34
CA ALA A 75 -15.06 -3.31 -42.33
C ALA A 75 -14.09 -2.15 -42.06
N GLU A 76 -14.20 -1.05 -42.80
CA GLU A 76 -13.30 0.11 -42.64
C GLU A 76 -13.39 0.78 -41.25
N PRO A 77 -14.59 1.05 -40.68
CA PRO A 77 -14.69 1.50 -39.30
C PRO A 77 -14.08 0.53 -38.27
N LEU A 78 -14.20 -0.79 -38.48
CA LEU A 78 -13.62 -1.79 -37.59
C LEU A 78 -12.09 -1.82 -37.67
N ASP A 79 -11.51 -1.74 -38.88
CA ASP A 79 -10.06 -1.67 -39.07
C ASP A 79 -9.45 -0.46 -38.37
N GLN A 80 -10.11 0.70 -38.45
CA GLN A 80 -9.68 1.90 -37.73
C GLN A 80 -9.72 1.71 -36.22
N VAL A 81 -10.79 1.10 -35.70
CA VAL A 81 -10.89 0.76 -34.26
C VAL A 81 -9.77 -0.18 -33.85
N GLU A 82 -9.47 -1.22 -34.63
CA GLU A 82 -8.38 -2.15 -34.34
C GLU A 82 -7.01 -1.46 -34.31
N ILE A 83 -6.72 -0.58 -35.28
CA ILE A 83 -5.50 0.23 -35.29
C ILE A 83 -5.39 1.10 -34.04
N HIS A 84 -6.47 1.76 -33.65
CA HIS A 84 -6.49 2.61 -32.46
C HIS A 84 -6.31 1.81 -31.16
N LEU A 85 -6.96 0.66 -31.05
CA LEU A 85 -6.80 -0.24 -29.91
C LEU A 85 -5.36 -0.78 -29.83
N GLY A 86 -4.77 -1.17 -30.95
CA GLY A 86 -3.38 -1.62 -31.01
C GLY A 86 -2.38 -0.53 -30.59
N LYS A 87 -2.63 0.73 -30.99
CA LYS A 87 -1.82 1.88 -30.53
C LYS A 87 -1.99 2.13 -29.03
N ALA A 88 -3.23 2.13 -28.54
CA ALA A 88 -3.52 2.32 -27.12
C ALA A 88 -2.84 1.24 -26.26
N GLN A 89 -2.90 -0.02 -26.67
CA GLN A 89 -2.25 -1.12 -25.96
C GLN A 89 -0.74 -0.95 -25.87
N LYS A 90 -0.08 -0.49 -26.96
CA LYS A 90 1.37 -0.21 -26.94
C LYS A 90 1.71 0.91 -25.96
N LEU A 91 0.93 2.00 -25.98
CA LEU A 91 1.14 3.15 -25.08
C LEU A 91 0.93 2.75 -23.61
N ILE A 92 -0.10 1.97 -23.31
CA ILE A 92 -0.36 1.47 -21.95
C ILE A 92 0.84 0.63 -21.46
N ARG A 93 1.32 -0.33 -22.26
CA ARG A 93 2.49 -1.14 -21.90
C ARG A 93 3.74 -0.31 -21.67
N SER A 94 3.96 0.72 -22.48
CA SER A 94 5.10 1.63 -22.28
C SER A 94 4.95 2.45 -21.00
N ALA A 95 3.74 2.89 -20.66
CA ALA A 95 3.48 3.61 -19.41
C ALA A 95 3.70 2.69 -18.19
N GLU A 96 3.20 1.45 -18.24
CA GLU A 96 3.42 0.43 -17.19
C GLU A 96 4.92 0.22 -16.93
N LEU A 97 5.72 0.00 -17.99
CA LEU A 97 7.17 -0.16 -17.85
C LEU A 97 7.89 1.05 -17.24
N LEU A 98 7.42 2.27 -17.55
CA LEU A 98 7.98 3.49 -16.97
C LEU A 98 7.59 3.63 -15.50
N THR A 99 6.35 3.29 -15.14
CA THR A 99 5.88 3.27 -13.75
C THR A 99 6.67 2.25 -12.93
N ASP A 100 6.81 1.02 -13.42
CA ASP A 100 7.58 -0.04 -12.74
C ASP A 100 9.03 0.39 -12.50
N ARG A 101 9.63 1.10 -13.47
CA ARG A 101 10.99 1.63 -13.33
C ARG A 101 11.08 2.69 -12.23
N VAL A 102 10.15 3.63 -12.18
CA VAL A 102 10.13 4.67 -11.14
C VAL A 102 9.93 4.05 -9.76
N GLU A 103 9.06 3.06 -9.63
CA GLU A 103 8.85 2.32 -8.38
C GLU A 103 10.11 1.58 -7.93
N ALA A 104 10.84 0.96 -8.87
CA ALA A 104 12.11 0.30 -8.61
C ALA A 104 13.20 1.30 -8.18
N GLU A 105 13.32 2.45 -8.86
CA GLU A 105 14.27 3.52 -8.51
C GLU A 105 13.99 4.07 -7.10
N ASN A 106 12.73 4.35 -6.77
CA ASN A 106 12.32 4.80 -5.42
C ASN A 106 12.62 3.74 -4.35
N SER A 107 12.37 2.46 -4.66
CA SER A 107 12.66 1.36 -3.74
C SER A 107 14.17 1.22 -3.47
N MET A 108 14.99 1.40 -4.51
CA MET A 108 16.45 1.40 -4.38
C MET A 108 16.94 2.59 -3.56
N GLU A 109 16.41 3.80 -3.79
CA GLU A 109 16.76 4.98 -3.01
C GLU A 109 16.46 4.77 -1.51
N HIS A 110 15.28 4.24 -1.19
CA HIS A 110 14.92 3.92 0.18
C HIS A 110 15.84 2.85 0.78
N ALA A 111 16.18 1.80 0.02
CA ALA A 111 17.12 0.79 0.48
C ALA A 111 18.51 1.38 0.80
N VAL A 112 19.01 2.30 -0.03
CA VAL A 112 20.28 3.02 0.21
C VAL A 112 20.21 3.87 1.47
N GLN A 113 19.11 4.60 1.70
CA GLN A 113 18.92 5.38 2.92
C GLN A 113 18.92 4.49 4.17
N MET A 114 18.23 3.34 4.12
CA MET A 114 18.20 2.38 5.23
C MET A 114 19.57 1.75 5.50
N LEU A 115 20.36 1.48 4.46
CA LEU A 115 21.74 1.02 4.61
C LEU A 115 22.61 2.08 5.30
N GLY A 116 22.50 3.35 4.91
CA GLY A 116 23.23 4.44 5.58
C GLY A 116 22.89 4.54 7.07
N LEU A 117 21.60 4.47 7.43
CA LEU A 117 21.18 4.44 8.84
C LEU A 117 21.70 3.21 9.59
N ALA A 118 21.77 2.06 8.92
CA ALA A 118 22.32 0.85 9.52
C ALA A 118 23.83 0.98 9.77
N GLU A 119 24.58 1.58 8.85
CA GLU A 119 26.01 1.87 9.01
C GLU A 119 26.27 2.83 10.18
N GLU A 120 25.48 3.91 10.30
CA GLU A 120 25.56 4.85 11.43
C GLU A 120 25.30 4.15 12.78
N ASN A 121 24.26 3.30 12.84
CA ASN A 121 23.93 2.54 14.05
C ASN A 121 25.04 1.54 14.41
N LEU A 122 25.68 0.92 13.42
CA LEU A 122 26.81 0.01 13.65
C LEU A 122 28.02 0.78 14.21
N ALA A 123 28.36 1.93 13.64
CA ALA A 123 29.44 2.77 14.14
C ALA A 123 29.17 3.21 15.60
N GLN A 124 27.93 3.60 15.92
CA GLN A 124 27.55 3.93 17.29
C GLN A 124 27.64 2.72 18.23
N ALA A 125 27.26 1.52 17.76
CA ALA A 125 27.37 0.31 18.55
C ALA A 125 28.84 -0.01 18.88
N ASP A 126 29.75 0.15 17.92
CA ASP A 126 31.18 -0.04 18.12
C ASP A 126 31.73 0.93 19.18
N GLU A 127 31.38 2.21 19.13
CA GLU A 127 31.76 3.19 20.16
C GLU A 127 31.27 2.80 21.57
N VAL A 128 30.04 2.28 21.67
CA VAL A 128 29.49 1.81 22.94
C VAL A 128 30.21 0.56 23.43
N PHE A 129 30.59 -0.34 22.52
CA PHE A 129 31.37 -1.53 22.86
C PHE A 129 32.76 -1.15 23.38
N ASP A 130 33.47 -0.25 22.70
CA ASP A 130 34.78 0.22 23.13
C ASP A 130 34.71 0.87 24.52
N ALA A 131 33.72 1.74 24.74
CA ALA A 131 33.49 2.35 26.04
C ALA A 131 33.12 1.33 27.14
N ALA A 132 32.44 0.24 26.79
CA ALA A 132 32.12 -0.83 27.73
C ALA A 132 33.36 -1.67 28.07
N VAL A 133 34.22 -1.95 27.10
CA VAL A 133 35.52 -2.61 27.31
C VAL A 133 36.39 -1.77 28.23
N GLU A 134 36.54 -0.47 27.97
CA GLU A 134 37.33 0.42 28.82
C GLU A 134 36.81 0.44 30.27
N LYS A 135 35.48 0.50 30.46
CA LYS A 135 34.89 0.43 31.81
C LYS A 135 35.11 -0.91 32.50
N LEU A 136 35.15 -2.00 31.74
CA LEU A 136 35.41 -3.32 32.27
C LEU A 136 36.87 -3.43 32.72
N GLU A 137 37.81 -2.97 31.91
CA GLU A 137 39.24 -2.89 32.27
C GLU A 137 39.44 -2.02 33.53
N GLN A 138 38.82 -0.84 33.58
CA GLN A 138 38.85 0.03 34.78
C GLN A 138 38.27 -0.68 36.02
N ALA A 139 37.20 -1.45 35.86
CA ALA A 139 36.61 -2.21 36.97
C ALA A 139 37.51 -3.37 37.41
N GLU A 140 38.15 -4.07 36.47
CA GLU A 140 39.11 -5.13 36.75
C GLU A 140 40.37 -4.59 37.45
N ASP A 141 40.90 -3.45 37.00
CA ASP A 141 42.03 -2.76 37.65
C ASP A 141 41.65 -2.31 39.06
N ALA A 142 40.46 -1.70 39.22
CA ALA A 142 39.98 -1.27 40.52
C ALA A 142 39.78 -2.45 41.48
N LEU A 143 39.28 -3.60 40.99
CA LEU A 143 39.15 -4.82 41.79
C LEU A 143 40.51 -5.43 42.14
N SER A 144 41.45 -5.44 41.19
CA SER A 144 42.81 -5.97 41.39
C SER A 144 43.65 -5.12 42.33
N ALA A 145 43.35 -3.82 42.43
CA ALA A 145 43.99 -2.90 43.36
C ALA A 145 43.56 -3.12 44.82
N ILE A 146 42.44 -3.83 45.06
CA ILE A 146 42.02 -4.16 46.43
C ILE A 146 42.73 -5.47 46.82
N PRO A 147 43.57 -5.46 47.87
CA PRO A 147 44.20 -6.68 48.36
C PRO A 147 43.13 -7.74 48.67
N PRO A 148 43.35 -9.03 48.33
CA PRO A 148 42.38 -10.10 48.58
C PRO A 148 41.92 -10.14 50.04
N ASP A 149 42.84 -9.87 50.96
CA ASP A 149 42.61 -9.83 52.40
C ASP A 149 41.65 -8.69 52.78
N GLU A 150 41.83 -7.49 52.20
CA GLU A 150 40.94 -6.34 52.39
C GLU A 150 39.56 -6.57 51.77
N VAL A 151 39.46 -7.28 50.64
CA VAL A 151 38.17 -7.68 50.06
C VAL A 151 37.42 -8.59 51.02
N THR A 152 38.08 -9.61 51.55
CA THR A 152 37.45 -10.56 52.49
C THR A 152 37.10 -9.93 53.83
N GLU A 153 37.98 -9.08 54.37
CA GLU A 153 37.74 -8.35 55.62
C GLU A 153 36.60 -7.34 55.46
N GLY A 154 36.60 -6.56 54.38
CA GLY A 154 35.55 -5.61 54.05
C GLY A 154 34.20 -6.29 53.81
N ALA A 155 34.17 -7.38 53.06
CA ALA A 155 32.95 -8.16 52.83
C ALA A 155 32.41 -8.79 54.13
N SER A 156 33.30 -9.29 55.00
CA SER A 156 32.92 -9.83 56.31
C SER A 156 32.35 -8.75 57.23
N LYS A 157 32.99 -7.57 57.27
CA LYS A 157 32.51 -6.40 58.03
C LYS A 157 31.13 -5.95 57.56
N LEU A 158 30.95 -5.74 56.25
CA LEU A 158 29.67 -5.32 55.67
C LEU A 158 28.57 -6.38 55.88
N ALA A 159 28.89 -7.67 55.76
CA ALA A 159 27.95 -8.74 56.06
C ALA A 159 27.56 -8.77 57.55
N GLY A 160 28.51 -8.51 58.45
CA GLY A 160 28.28 -8.35 59.88
C GLY A 160 27.37 -7.16 60.20
N GLU A 161 27.63 -6.00 59.61
CA GLU A 161 26.80 -4.80 59.73
C GLU A 161 25.38 -5.04 59.21
N ALA A 162 25.24 -5.65 58.03
CA ALA A 162 23.95 -6.03 57.46
C ALA A 162 23.19 -7.01 58.38
N SER A 163 23.88 -8.00 58.96
CA SER A 163 23.30 -8.95 59.93
C SER A 163 22.79 -8.22 61.19
N SER A 164 23.55 -7.26 61.69
CA SER A 164 23.17 -6.42 62.83
C SER A 164 21.93 -5.57 62.54
N HIS A 165 21.88 -4.94 61.36
CA HIS A 165 20.70 -4.16 60.93
C HIS A 165 19.46 -5.03 60.73
N VAL A 166 19.60 -6.20 60.09
CA VAL A 166 18.51 -7.17 59.94
C VAL A 166 18.02 -7.64 61.31
N ARG A 167 18.92 -7.97 62.25
CA ARG A 167 18.55 -8.34 63.62
C ARG A 167 17.78 -7.22 64.32
N THR A 168 18.25 -5.98 64.19
CA THR A 168 17.60 -4.79 64.77
C THR A 168 16.20 -4.59 64.19
N ALA A 169 16.05 -4.70 62.87
CA ALA A 169 14.76 -4.65 62.20
C ALA A 169 13.80 -5.74 62.69
N ARG A 170 14.28 -6.99 62.85
CA ARG A 170 13.45 -8.09 63.39
C ARG A 170 12.97 -7.81 64.81
N LEU A 171 13.85 -7.28 65.67
CA LEU A 171 13.48 -6.91 67.04
C LEU A 171 12.43 -5.80 67.06
N ALA A 172 12.62 -4.76 66.24
CA ALA A 172 11.65 -3.66 66.12
C ALA A 172 10.29 -4.13 65.57
N LEU A 173 10.29 -5.10 64.64
CA LEU A 173 9.08 -5.68 64.06
C LEU A 173 8.39 -6.70 64.97
N ARG A 174 9.05 -7.19 66.03
CA ARG A 174 8.54 -8.29 66.89
C ARG A 174 7.27 -7.89 67.63
N ASP A 175 7.28 -6.70 68.20
CA ASP A 175 6.22 -6.24 69.10
C ASP A 175 5.10 -5.48 68.34
N LEU A 176 5.19 -5.40 67.00
CA LEU A 176 4.18 -4.78 66.16
C LEU A 176 3.01 -5.73 65.83
N PRO A 177 1.78 -5.19 65.63
CA PRO A 177 0.59 -6.00 65.38
C PRO A 177 0.71 -6.85 64.11
N PRO A 178 0.44 -8.18 64.17
CA PRO A 178 0.58 -9.08 63.02
C PRO A 178 -0.49 -8.88 61.95
N GLY A 179 -1.64 -8.28 62.29
CA GLY A 179 -2.74 -8.04 61.35
C GLY A 179 -2.52 -6.84 60.41
N ASN A 180 -1.38 -6.15 60.50
CA ASN A 180 -1.05 -5.05 59.60
C ASN A 180 -0.25 -5.58 58.39
N GLU A 181 -0.82 -5.47 57.19
CA GLU A 181 -0.19 -5.95 55.95
C GLU A 181 1.20 -5.35 55.68
N ARG A 182 1.42 -4.08 56.06
CA ARG A 182 2.74 -3.45 55.93
C ARG A 182 3.76 -4.09 56.88
N VAL A 183 3.35 -4.46 58.09
CA VAL A 183 4.20 -5.18 59.04
C VAL A 183 4.51 -6.58 58.52
N LYS A 184 3.53 -7.28 57.93
CA LYS A 184 3.72 -8.60 57.30
C LYS A 184 4.74 -8.56 56.16
N ALA A 185 4.59 -7.62 55.22
CA ALA A 185 5.53 -7.44 54.12
C ALA A 185 6.95 -7.08 54.60
N LEU A 186 7.06 -6.24 55.65
CA LEU A 186 8.36 -5.93 56.25
C LEU A 186 8.99 -7.15 56.92
N ARG A 187 8.21 -8.03 57.56
CA ARG A 187 8.72 -9.28 58.15
C ARG A 187 9.24 -10.23 57.07
N GLU A 188 8.48 -10.45 56.01
CA GLU A 188 8.88 -11.29 54.86
C GLU A 188 10.17 -10.78 54.21
N ARG A 189 10.25 -9.47 53.93
CA ARG A 189 11.46 -8.84 53.40
C ARG A 189 12.65 -9.00 54.34
N THR A 190 12.42 -8.89 55.65
CA THR A 190 13.49 -9.03 56.65
C THR A 190 14.02 -10.46 56.73
N GLU A 191 13.15 -11.47 56.63
CA GLU A 191 13.57 -12.87 56.57
C GLU A 191 14.35 -13.18 55.29
N SER A 192 13.89 -12.69 54.13
CA SER A 192 14.63 -12.84 52.87
C SER A 192 16.02 -12.20 52.93
N LEU A 193 16.14 -11.01 53.51
CA LEU A 193 17.44 -10.36 53.70
C LEU A 193 18.34 -11.13 54.68
N ARG A 194 17.76 -11.70 55.74
CA ARG A 194 18.49 -12.56 56.69
C ARG A 194 19.08 -13.78 56.00
N GLU A 195 18.29 -14.50 55.21
CA GLU A 195 18.75 -15.68 54.46
C GLU A 195 19.90 -15.33 53.52
N ARG A 196 19.78 -14.21 52.80
CA ARG A 196 20.84 -13.71 51.92
C ARG A 196 22.12 -13.37 52.66
N VAL A 197 22.03 -12.71 53.82
CA VAL A 197 23.20 -12.40 54.65
C VAL A 197 23.86 -13.67 55.18
N LEU A 198 23.08 -14.66 55.64
CA LEU A 198 23.62 -15.94 56.09
C LEU A 198 24.31 -16.71 54.97
N ALA A 199 23.71 -16.75 53.77
CA ALA A 199 24.33 -17.38 52.61
C ALA A 199 25.62 -16.68 52.19
N LEU A 200 25.67 -15.34 52.30
CA LEU A 200 26.87 -14.56 52.00
C LEU A 200 27.98 -14.82 53.04
N GLN A 201 27.64 -14.83 54.33
CA GLN A 201 28.59 -15.16 55.41
C GLN A 201 29.13 -16.60 55.30
N ALA A 202 28.32 -17.56 54.85
CA ALA A 202 28.76 -18.94 54.66
C ALA A 202 29.77 -19.12 53.52
N ARG A 203 29.83 -18.17 52.57
CA ARG A 203 30.74 -18.18 51.42
C ARG A 203 32.04 -17.41 51.67
N LEU A 204 32.11 -16.60 52.73
CA LEU A 204 33.31 -15.87 53.09
C LEU A 204 34.28 -16.79 53.84
N PRO A 205 35.60 -16.72 53.57
CA PRO A 205 36.61 -17.48 54.31
C PRO A 205 36.60 -17.07 55.79
N ARG A 206 36.88 -18.04 56.67
CA ARG A 206 36.89 -17.87 58.13
C ARG A 206 38.22 -17.32 58.63
#